data_AF-A0A8T5HAI4-F1
#
_entry.id   AF-A0A8T5HAI4-F1
#
_cell.length_a   1.000
_cell.length_b   1.000
_cell.length_c   1.000
_cell.angle_alpha   90.00
_cell.angle_beta   90.00
_cell.angle_gamma   90.00
#
_symmetry.space_group_name_H-M   'P 1'
#
loop_
_entity.id
_entity.type
_entity.pdbx_description
1 polymer ?
#
loop_
_entity_poly.entity_id
_entity_poly.type
_entity_poly.pdbx_seq_one_letter_code
_entity_poly.pdbx_strand_id
1 'polypeptide(L)' 'MHHKTFIIDDNVVITGSYNPSASGTGKNDENIVIISSEEIAGEYLEEFDYVFS' A
#
# COMPACT_ATOMS: atom_id res chain seq x y z
N MET A 1 -3.38 4.82 -12.87
CA MET A 1 -3.25 4.15 -11.56
C MET A 1 -1.76 4.10 -11.19
N HIS A 2 -1.35 4.69 -10.06
CA HIS A 2 0.06 4.77 -9.59
C HIS A 2 0.21 4.38 -8.10
N HIS A 3 -0.82 3.75 -7.52
CA HIS A 3 -0.78 3.33 -6.13
C HIS A 3 0.20 2.17 -5.94
N LYS A 4 0.88 2.18 -4.79
CA LYS A 4 1.78 1.13 -4.34
C LYS A 4 1.38 0.86 -2.91
N THR A 5 0.41 -0.02 -2.77
CA THR A 5 -0.29 -0.25 -1.51
C THR A 5 -0.50 -1.74 -1.32
N PHE A 6 -0.36 -2.19 -0.08
CA PHE A 6 -0.74 -3.52 0.38
C PHE A 6 -1.71 -3.35 1.53
N ILE A 7 -2.79 -4.14 1.52
CA ILE A 7 -3.77 -4.20 2.61
C ILE A 7 -3.76 -5.63 3.14
N ILE A 8 -3.58 -5.80 4.45
CA ILE A 8 -3.41 -7.10 5.09
C ILE A 8 -4.46 -7.25 6.19
N ASP A 9 -5.23 -8.34 6.10
CA ASP A 9 -6.22 -8.78 7.08
C ASP A 9 -7.18 -7.66 7.54
N ASP A 10 -7.59 -6.80 6.62
CA ASP A 10 -8.50 -5.65 6.84
C ASP A 10 -8.08 -4.70 7.99
N ASN A 11 -6.79 -4.69 8.36
CA ASN A 11 -6.29 -3.98 9.53
C ASN A 11 -4.98 -3.23 9.29
N VAL A 12 -4.11 -3.72 8.39
CA VAL A 12 -2.81 -3.11 8.13
C VAL A 12 -2.74 -2.59 6.71
N VAL A 13 -2.36 -1.32 6.56
CA VAL A 13 -2.01 -0.71 5.28
C VAL A 13 -0.52 -0.45 5.23
N ILE A 14 0.11 -0.93 4.17
CA ILE A 14 1.49 -0.59 3.80
C ILE A 14 1.42 0.24 2.54
N THR A 15 1.95 1.47 2.57
CA THR A 15 1.96 2.36 1.42
C THR A 15 3.24 3.21 1.38
N GLY A 16 3.47 3.90 0.28
CA GLY A 16 4.64 4.76 0.09
C GLY A 16 5.07 4.82 -1.38
N SER A 17 6.33 5.21 -1.60
CA SER A 17 6.92 5.21 -2.94
C SER A 17 7.37 3.81 -3.38
N TYR A 18 7.58 2.89 -2.43
CA TYR A 18 8.19 1.59 -2.66
C TYR A 18 7.47 0.72 -3.70
N ASN A 19 8.24 0.26 -4.69
CA ASN A 19 7.83 -0.79 -5.61
C ASN A 19 8.52 -2.11 -5.23
N PRO A 20 7.78 -3.25 -5.09
CA PRO A 20 8.35 -4.55 -4.75
C PRO A 20 9.14 -5.15 -5.93
N SER A 21 10.31 -4.59 -6.18
CA SER A 21 11.18 -4.90 -7.31
C SER A 21 12.64 -4.81 -6.89
N ALA A 22 13.55 -5.49 -7.60
CA ALA A 22 14.98 -5.46 -7.27
C ALA A 22 15.57 -4.04 -7.22
N SER A 23 15.11 -3.13 -8.10
CA SER A 23 15.52 -1.73 -8.06
C SER A 23 14.94 -0.98 -6.87
N GLY A 24 13.65 -1.18 -6.55
CA GLY A 24 13.03 -0.57 -5.38
C GLY A 24 13.62 -1.03 -4.04
N THR A 25 14.08 -2.28 -3.94
CA THR A 25 14.68 -2.83 -2.72
C THR A 25 16.14 -2.41 -2.51
N GLY A 26 16.93 -2.28 -3.58
CA GLY A 26 18.40 -2.18 -3.46
C GLY A 26 19.07 -1.07 -4.25
N LYS A 27 18.32 -0.23 -4.97
CA LYS A 27 18.89 0.85 -5.81
C LYS A 27 18.22 2.21 -5.60
N ASN A 28 16.90 2.23 -5.54
CA ASN A 28 16.14 3.46 -5.37
C ASN A 28 16.03 3.81 -3.89
N ASP A 29 16.05 5.10 -3.60
CA ASP A 29 15.61 5.60 -2.30
C ASP A 29 14.08 5.59 -2.27
N GLU A 30 13.53 4.60 -1.57
CA GLU A 30 12.09 4.39 -1.44
C GLU A 30 11.67 4.52 0.02
N ASN A 31 10.43 4.96 0.28
CA ASN A 31 9.85 4.96 1.60
C ASN A 31 8.69 3.97 1.72
N ILE A 32 8.53 3.46 2.94
CA ILE A 32 7.39 2.63 3.35
C ILE A 32 6.82 3.25 4.63
N VAL A 33 5.50 3.39 4.67
CA VAL A 33 4.71 3.72 5.86
C VAL A 33 3.80 2.53 6.14
N ILE A 34 3.81 2.10 7.40
CA ILE A 34 2.97 1.00 7.89
C ILE A 34 1.98 1.60 8.88
N ILE A 35 0.69 1.39 8.62
CA ILE A 35 -0.42 1.88 9.43
C ILE A 35 -1.22 0.67 9.91
N SER A 36 -1.34 0.50 11.23
CA SER A 36 -2.20 -0.54 11.83
C SER A 36 -3.46 0.11 12.37
N SER A 37 -4.54 0.05 11.59
CA SER A 37 -5.86 0.60 11.90
C SER A 37 -6.90 0.00 10.95
N GLU A 38 -7.88 -0.70 11.50
CA GLU A 38 -9.03 -1.25 10.75
C GLU A 38 -9.79 -0.14 10.01
N GLU A 39 -9.95 1.04 10.62
CA GLU A 39 -10.63 2.19 10.00
C GLU A 39 -9.93 2.64 8.72
N ILE A 40 -8.61 2.86 8.79
CA ILE A 40 -7.82 3.30 7.63
C ILE A 40 -7.73 2.18 6.58
N ALA A 41 -7.62 0.92 7.02
CA ALA A 41 -7.63 -0.22 6.11
C ALA A 41 -8.94 -0.31 5.32
N GLY A 42 -10.07 -0.04 5.97
CA GLY A 42 -11.39 0.05 5.33
C GLY A 42 -11.43 1.09 4.21
N GLU A 43 -10.96 2.32 4.46
CA GLU A 43 -10.93 3.37 3.43
C GLU A 43 -10.06 2.99 2.21
N TYR A 44 -8.92 2.32 2.44
CA TYR A 44 -8.06 1.85 1.36
C TYR A 44 -8.67 0.66 0.57
N LEU A 45 -9.45 -0.21 1.23
CA LEU A 45 -10.17 -1.30 0.57
C LEU A 45 -11.27 -0.77 -0.34
N GLU A 46 -12.02 0.24 0.11
CA GLU A 46 -13.06 0.88 -0.72
C GLU A 46 -12.47 1.47 -2.01
N GLU A 47 -11.35 2.19 -1.91
CA GLU A 47 -10.63 2.72 -3.08
C GLU A 47 -10.07 1.59 -3.96
N PHE A 48 -9.55 0.52 -3.36
CA PHE A 48 -9.09 -0.65 -4.12
C PHE A 48 -10.24 -1.26 -4.92
N ASP A 49 -11.36 -1.58 -4.27
CA ASP A 49 -12.53 -2.17 -4.93
C ASP A 49 -13.08 -1.27 -6.04
N TYR A 50 -13.10 0.04 -5.83
CA TYR A 50 -13.49 1.02 -6.86
C TYR A 50 -12.56 1.00 -8.09
N VAL A 51 -11.24 0.90 -7.89
CA VAL A 51 -10.27 0.86 -8.99
C VAL A 51 -10.35 -0.45 -9.77
N PHE A 52 -10.76 -1.55 -9.14
CA PHE A 52 -10.80 -2.89 -9.73
C PHE A 52 -12.19 -3.33 -10.23
N SER A 53 -13.23 -2.50 -10.08
CA SER A 53 -14.57 -2.71 -10.67
C SER A 53 -14.62 -2.42 -12.16
#